data_AF-A0A7X8FFM1-F1
#
_entry.id   AF-A0A7X8FFM1-F1
#
_cell.length_a   1.000
_cell.length_b   1.000
_cell.length_c   1.000
_cell.angle_alpha   90.00
_cell.angle_beta   90.00
_cell.angle_gamma   90.00
#
_symmetry.space_group_name_H-M   'P 1'
#
loop_
_entity.id
_entity.type
_entity.pdbx_description
1 polymer ?
#
loop_
_entity_poly.entity_id
_entity_poly.type
_entity_poly.pdbx_seq_one_letter_code
_entity_poly.pdbx_strand_id
1 'polypeptide(L)'
;MKIYHGIRENYKPYVTVQEEGNPEIKNLKHFVKHNPVSMDWGNGGAGAADLAWSLLIDVYGTDTVDFVEFIYQRFKREVVVDLPQGDWTMTSAQVKEAVDQYKKVFDEEYTQAVTINSKFKNGLVLSATGSVDVLIKLSDEIRALASQTGEDLTNTNLGGLYYGILQHCESMKQRVLDKIEN
;
A
#
# COMPACT_ATOMS: atom_id res chain seq x y z
N MET A 1 16.91 -0.15 15.61
CA MET A 1 15.55 -0.71 15.36
C MET A 1 14.50 0.27 15.86
N LYS A 2 13.27 0.30 15.35
CA LYS A 2 12.18 1.12 15.92
C LYS A 2 11.30 0.27 16.84
N ILE A 3 10.79 0.88 17.91
CA ILE A 3 9.84 0.31 18.86
C ILE A 3 8.62 1.23 18.91
N TYR A 4 7.45 0.67 18.63
CA TYR A 4 6.17 1.37 18.65
C TYR A 4 5.44 1.05 19.94
N HIS A 5 4.86 2.07 20.57
CA HIS A 5 4.04 1.93 21.76
C HIS A 5 2.66 2.51 21.49
N GLY A 6 1.61 1.71 21.64
CA GLY A 6 0.26 2.22 21.71
C GLY A 6 -0.13 2.42 23.15
N ILE A 7 -0.59 3.63 23.47
CA ILE A 7 -0.97 4.03 24.82
C ILE A 7 -2.38 4.60 24.77
N ARG A 8 -3.25 4.21 25.72
CA ARG A 8 -4.56 4.86 25.90
C ARG A 8 -4.57 5.70 27.17
N GLU A 9 -4.45 7.01 27.00
CA GLU A 9 -4.62 7.97 28.11
C GLU A 9 -6.02 8.58 28.05
N ASN A 10 -6.80 8.44 29.11
CA ASN A 10 -8.18 8.95 29.18
C ASN A 10 -9.04 8.53 27.96
N TYR A 11 -8.93 7.27 27.55
CA TYR A 11 -9.57 6.68 26.35
C TYR A 11 -9.11 7.25 25.00
N LYS A 12 -8.14 8.16 24.97
CA LYS A 12 -7.58 8.68 23.73
C LYS A 12 -6.38 7.83 23.30
N PRO A 13 -6.43 7.21 22.12
CA PRO A 13 -5.30 6.44 21.59
C PRO A 13 -4.18 7.36 21.11
N TYR A 14 -2.96 7.06 21.53
CA TYR A 14 -1.73 7.67 21.01
C TYR A 14 -0.74 6.58 20.66
N VAL A 15 0.02 6.78 19.59
CA VAL A 15 1.10 5.87 19.20
C VAL A 15 2.39 6.65 19.15
N THR A 16 3.38 6.17 19.89
CA THR A 16 4.73 6.72 19.88
C THR A 16 5.70 5.75 19.22
N VAL A 17 6.82 6.28 18.76
CA VAL A 17 7.93 5.54 18.19
C VAL A 17 9.21 5.97 18.90
N GLN A 18 9.99 4.98 19.30
CA GLN A 18 11.31 5.14 19.88
C GLN A 18 12.33 4.38 19.03
N GLU A 19 13.46 5.00 18.73
CA GLU A 19 14.58 4.29 18.12
C GLU A 19 15.45 3.65 19.21
N GLU A 20 15.79 2.38 19.03
CA GLU A 20 16.68 1.65 19.93
C GLU A 20 18.03 2.37 20.06
N GLY A 21 18.46 2.60 21.31
CA GLY A 21 19.65 3.39 21.63
C GLY A 21 19.42 4.90 21.64
N ASN A 22 18.23 5.37 21.26
CA ASN A 22 17.83 6.77 21.36
C ASN A 22 16.80 6.94 22.51
N PRO A 23 17.07 7.78 23.52
CA PRO A 23 16.11 8.07 24.58
C PRO A 23 14.92 8.93 24.12
N GLU A 24 14.99 9.53 22.94
CA GLU A 24 13.93 10.37 22.40
C GLU A 24 12.72 9.52 21.96
N ILE A 25 11.54 9.88 22.49
CA ILE A 25 10.25 9.29 22.11
C ILE A 25 9.48 10.32 21.28
N LYS A 26 9.03 9.92 20.09
CA LYS A 26 8.26 10.78 19.17
C LYS A 26 6.86 10.23 18.98
N ASN A 27 5.91 11.09 18.62
CA ASN A 27 4.63 10.61 18.10
C ASN A 27 4.85 9.95 16.73
N LEU A 28 4.23 8.80 16.52
CA LEU A 28 4.13 8.21 15.19
C LEU A 28 3.36 9.18 14.29
N LYS A 29 3.93 9.50 13.13
CA LYS A 29 3.27 10.37 12.16
C LYS A 29 2.00 9.68 11.66
N HIS A 30 0.85 10.34 11.81
CA HIS A 30 -0.43 9.87 11.27
C HIS A 30 -0.50 10.20 9.79
N PHE A 31 -0.41 9.15 8.96
CA PHE A 31 -0.69 9.24 7.53
C PHE A 31 -2.18 8.95 7.31
N VAL A 32 -2.97 10.01 7.12
CA VAL A 32 -4.43 9.92 6.97
C VAL A 32 -4.79 9.21 5.67
N LYS A 33 -5.54 8.11 5.76
CA LYS A 33 -6.09 7.39 4.60
C LYS A 33 -7.61 7.26 4.69
N HIS A 34 -8.15 7.05 5.89
CA HIS A 34 -9.58 6.85 6.15
C HIS A 34 -10.14 7.77 7.24
N ASN A 35 -9.38 8.03 8.32
CA ASN A 35 -9.87 8.80 9.46
C ASN A 35 -9.01 10.05 9.71
N PRO A 36 -9.55 11.26 9.53
CA PRO A 36 -8.77 12.48 9.74
C PRO A 36 -8.49 12.79 11.21
N VAL A 37 -9.13 12.09 12.16
CA VAL A 37 -9.10 12.46 13.59
C VAL A 37 -8.03 11.70 14.37
N SER A 38 -7.97 10.36 14.25
CA SER A 38 -7.02 9.56 15.02
C SER A 38 -6.79 8.16 14.47
N MET A 39 -5.60 7.65 14.75
CA MET A 39 -5.28 6.21 14.73
C MET A 39 -5.94 5.51 15.92
N ASP A 40 -6.23 4.22 15.80
CA ASP A 40 -6.83 3.39 16.86
C ASP A 40 -6.47 1.90 16.66
N TRP A 41 -6.80 1.01 17.61
CA TRP A 41 -6.51 -0.43 17.55
C TRP A 41 -7.53 -1.27 18.34
N GLY A 42 -7.43 -2.60 18.26
CA GLY A 42 -8.33 -3.52 18.95
C GLY A 42 -9.73 -3.59 18.29
N ASN A 43 -9.91 -2.99 17.12
CA ASN A 43 -11.18 -3.00 16.38
C ASN A 43 -10.93 -2.93 14.87
N GLY A 44 -11.93 -3.32 14.06
CA GLY A 44 -11.82 -3.35 12.59
C GLY A 44 -12.04 -2.00 11.89
N GLY A 45 -12.19 -0.91 12.65
CA GLY A 45 -12.63 0.40 12.15
C GLY A 45 -11.57 1.19 11.37
N ALA A 46 -11.93 2.43 11.00
CA ALA A 46 -11.09 3.31 10.20
C ALA A 46 -9.80 3.74 10.93
N GLY A 47 -9.84 3.92 12.26
CA GLY A 47 -8.64 4.23 13.05
C GLY A 47 -7.59 3.11 13.01
N ALA A 48 -8.02 1.85 13.01
CA ALA A 48 -7.13 0.70 12.83
C ALA A 48 -6.54 0.62 11.43
N ALA A 49 -7.30 1.03 10.40
CA ALA A 49 -6.79 1.12 9.04
C ALA A 49 -5.68 2.17 8.91
N ASP A 50 -5.86 3.34 9.53
CA ASP A 50 -4.85 4.41 9.52
C ASP A 50 -3.64 4.07 10.39
N LEU A 51 -3.81 3.32 11.48
CA LEU A 51 -2.68 2.80 12.26
C LEU A 51 -1.86 1.80 11.43
N ALA A 52 -2.52 0.83 10.80
CA ALA A 52 -1.86 -0.13 9.91
C ALA A 52 -1.06 0.58 8.82
N TRP A 53 -1.70 1.54 8.15
CA TRP A 53 -1.09 2.36 7.10
C TRP A 53 0.12 3.15 7.61
N SER A 54 -0.01 3.83 8.75
CA SER A 54 1.06 4.68 9.32
C SER A 54 2.26 3.87 9.80
N LEU A 55 2.03 2.70 10.41
CA LEU A 55 3.11 1.78 10.81
C LEU A 55 3.89 1.27 9.59
N LEU A 56 3.18 0.84 8.54
CA LEU A 56 3.80 0.31 7.34
C LEU A 56 4.60 1.39 6.59
N ILE A 57 4.07 2.62 6.46
CA ILE A 57 4.84 3.74 5.88
C ILE A 57 6.06 4.07 6.73
N ASP A 58 5.95 4.09 8.06
CA ASP A 58 7.09 4.41 8.92
C ASP A 58 8.19 3.33 8.84
N VAL A 59 7.83 2.07 8.60
CA VAL A 59 8.76 0.94 8.45
C VAL A 59 9.42 0.87 7.06
N TYR A 60 8.64 1.04 5.98
CA TYR A 60 9.12 0.83 4.61
C TYR A 60 9.44 2.12 3.85
N GLY A 61 8.94 3.26 4.32
CA GLY A 61 9.09 4.56 3.68
C GLY A 61 7.98 4.85 2.65
N THR A 62 8.01 6.08 2.13
CA THR A 62 7.04 6.55 1.13
C THR A 62 7.31 6.01 -0.27
N ASP A 63 8.54 5.57 -0.54
CA ASP A 63 8.94 5.05 -1.85
C ASP A 63 8.37 3.65 -2.13
N THR A 64 7.80 2.99 -1.11
CA THR A 64 7.16 1.67 -1.21
C THR A 64 5.65 1.74 -1.03
N VAL A 65 5.04 2.89 -1.38
CA VAL A 65 3.60 3.12 -1.14
C VAL A 65 2.71 2.08 -1.81
N ASP A 66 3.08 1.56 -2.98
CA ASP A 66 2.30 0.52 -3.68
C ASP A 66 2.20 -0.77 -2.87
N PHE A 67 3.31 -1.19 -2.24
CA PHE A 67 3.31 -2.35 -1.34
C PHE A 67 2.47 -2.06 -0.09
N VAL A 68 2.62 -0.88 0.51
CA VAL A 68 1.83 -0.49 1.69
C VAL A 68 0.34 -0.49 1.37
N GLU A 69 -0.05 0.08 0.22
CA GLU A 69 -1.43 0.11 -0.23
C GLU A 69 -2.00 -1.26 -0.52
N PHE A 70 -1.17 -2.17 -1.04
CA PHE A 70 -1.54 -3.56 -1.21
C PHE A 70 -1.83 -4.26 0.13
N ILE A 71 -0.98 -4.08 1.15
CA ILE A 71 -0.99 -4.96 2.32
C ILE A 71 -1.71 -4.41 3.56
N TYR A 72 -1.89 -3.09 3.69
CA TYR A 72 -2.32 -2.50 4.97
C TYR A 72 -3.65 -3.02 5.50
N GLN A 73 -4.62 -3.38 4.65
CA GLN A 73 -5.90 -3.95 5.11
C GLN A 73 -5.75 -5.38 5.62
N ARG A 74 -4.79 -6.16 5.09
CA ARG A 74 -4.46 -7.50 5.61
C ARG A 74 -3.73 -7.36 6.94
N PHE A 75 -2.68 -6.53 6.99
CA PHE A 75 -1.97 -6.20 8.23
C PHE A 75 -2.89 -5.66 9.33
N LYS A 76 -3.87 -4.82 8.96
CA LYS A 76 -4.91 -4.35 9.88
C LYS A 76 -5.65 -5.52 10.51
N ARG A 77 -6.19 -6.43 9.68
CA ARG A 77 -7.01 -7.55 10.13
C ARG A 77 -6.23 -8.56 10.98
N GLU A 78 -4.98 -8.81 10.62
CA GLU A 78 -4.17 -9.87 11.25
C GLU A 78 -3.35 -9.41 12.44
N VAL A 79 -3.05 -8.12 12.53
CA VAL A 79 -2.17 -7.58 13.57
C VAL A 79 -2.88 -6.50 14.36
N VAL A 80 -3.33 -5.42 13.71
CA VAL A 80 -3.83 -4.22 14.41
C VAL A 80 -5.15 -4.47 15.15
N VAL A 81 -6.04 -5.31 14.59
CA VAL A 81 -7.29 -5.70 15.25
C VAL A 81 -7.04 -6.54 16.50
N ASP A 82 -5.98 -7.35 16.50
CA ASP A 82 -5.66 -8.29 17.58
C ASP A 82 -4.71 -7.69 18.63
N LEU A 83 -4.28 -6.44 18.45
CA LEU A 83 -3.52 -5.72 19.48
C LEU A 83 -4.35 -5.61 20.78
N PRO A 84 -3.70 -5.70 21.96
CA PRO A 84 -4.36 -5.49 23.24
C PRO A 84 -5.19 -4.20 23.24
N GLN A 85 -6.42 -4.28 23.78
CA GLN A 85 -7.31 -3.10 23.89
C GLN A 85 -6.67 -1.95 24.68
N GLY A 86 -5.84 -2.29 25.67
CA GLY A 86 -5.04 -1.32 26.43
C GLY A 86 -3.74 -0.97 25.72
N ASP A 87 -2.67 -0.87 26.50
CA ASP A 87 -1.35 -0.53 25.99
C ASP A 87 -0.70 -1.73 25.29
N TRP A 88 0.11 -1.45 24.26
CA TRP A 88 0.85 -2.47 23.52
C TRP A 88 2.22 -1.98 23.11
N THR A 89 3.11 -2.91 22.79
CA THR A 89 4.42 -2.62 22.23
C THR A 89 4.69 -3.56 21.06
N MET A 90 5.24 -3.02 19.97
CA MET A 90 5.60 -3.78 18.78
C MET A 90 6.84 -3.17 18.15
N THR A 91 7.77 -4.01 17.68
CA THR A 91 8.98 -3.55 17.01
C THR A 91 8.78 -3.44 15.50
N SER A 92 9.60 -2.64 14.82
CA SER A 92 9.67 -2.63 13.36
C SER A 92 10.05 -3.99 12.78
N ALA A 93 10.76 -4.83 13.54
CA ALA A 93 11.08 -6.20 13.11
C ALA A 93 9.81 -7.07 13.09
N GLN A 94 8.96 -7.00 14.12
CA GLN A 94 7.67 -7.70 14.16
C GLN A 94 6.72 -7.21 13.06
N VAL A 95 6.69 -5.90 12.77
CA VAL A 95 5.92 -5.37 11.62
C VAL A 95 6.41 -5.98 10.31
N LYS A 96 7.73 -6.05 10.10
CA LYS A 96 8.32 -6.66 8.89
C LYS A 96 8.00 -8.14 8.80
N GLU A 97 8.19 -8.87 9.90
CA GLU A 97 7.92 -10.31 9.99
C GLU A 97 6.46 -10.63 9.64
N ALA A 98 5.51 -9.86 10.18
CA ALA A 98 4.08 -10.04 9.91
C ALA A 98 3.71 -9.90 8.42
N VAL A 99 4.52 -9.21 7.61
CA VAL A 99 4.25 -9.01 6.19
C VAL A 99 5.32 -9.56 5.26
N ASP A 100 6.31 -10.30 5.78
CA ASP A 100 7.50 -10.71 5.03
C ASP A 100 7.16 -11.62 3.83
N GLN A 101 6.27 -12.59 4.04
CA GLN A 101 5.78 -13.46 2.96
C GLN A 101 5.09 -12.65 1.86
N TYR A 102 4.29 -11.66 2.23
CA TYR A 102 3.63 -10.78 1.28
C TYR A 102 4.62 -9.91 0.52
N LYS A 103 5.65 -9.40 1.21
CA LYS A 103 6.68 -8.55 0.58
C LYS A 103 7.47 -9.33 -0.45
N LYS A 104 7.89 -10.56 -0.15
CA LYS A 104 8.65 -11.41 -1.07
C LYS A 104 7.87 -11.69 -2.36
N VAL A 105 6.63 -12.17 -2.22
CA VAL A 105 5.79 -12.49 -3.39
C VAL A 105 5.41 -11.23 -4.16
N PHE A 106 5.13 -10.13 -3.46
CA PHE A 106 4.86 -8.83 -4.10
C PHE A 106 6.06 -8.37 -4.93
N ASP A 107 7.27 -8.39 -4.38
CA ASP A 107 8.46 -7.93 -5.10
C ASP A 107 8.77 -8.78 -6.34
N GLU A 108 8.58 -10.10 -6.25
CA GLU A 108 8.73 -11.01 -7.39
C GLU A 108 7.78 -10.65 -8.54
N GLU A 109 6.50 -10.43 -8.24
CA GLU A 109 5.49 -10.06 -9.25
C GLU A 109 5.66 -8.61 -9.74
N TYR A 110 6.01 -7.70 -8.84
CA TYR A 110 6.06 -6.27 -9.11
C TYR A 110 7.27 -5.87 -9.96
N THR A 111 8.38 -6.59 -9.82
CA THR A 111 9.60 -6.38 -10.64
C THR A 111 9.57 -7.14 -11.96
N GLN A 112 8.61 -8.05 -12.16
CA GLN A 112 8.49 -8.80 -13.40
C GLN A 112 8.16 -7.88 -14.58
N ALA A 113 8.93 -7.99 -15.66
CA ALA A 113 8.63 -7.29 -16.90
C ALA A 113 7.37 -7.90 -17.57
N VAL A 114 6.41 -7.04 -17.88
CA VAL A 114 5.16 -7.43 -18.54
C VAL A 114 4.90 -6.54 -19.75
N THR A 115 4.24 -7.08 -20.76
CA THR A 115 3.82 -6.33 -21.95
C THR A 115 2.30 -6.21 -21.98
N ILE A 116 1.80 -4.98 -21.93
CA ILE A 116 0.37 -4.65 -22.09
C ILE A 116 0.12 -4.17 -23.51
N ASN A 117 -0.89 -4.74 -24.16
CA ASN A 117 -1.23 -4.44 -25.54
C ASN A 117 -2.65 -3.87 -25.66
N SER A 118 -2.81 -2.83 -26.47
CA SER A 118 -4.08 -2.24 -26.87
C SER A 118 -4.23 -2.39 -28.38
N LYS A 119 -5.22 -3.17 -28.85
CA LYS A 119 -5.45 -3.49 -30.27
C LYS A 119 -6.68 -2.77 -30.81
N PHE A 120 -6.60 -2.25 -32.04
CA PHE A 120 -7.67 -1.50 -32.70
C PHE A 120 -8.24 -2.18 -33.94
N LYS A 121 -9.43 -1.70 -34.35
CA LYS A 121 -10.21 -2.23 -35.49
C LYS A 121 -9.45 -2.21 -36.82
N ASN A 122 -8.51 -1.28 -37.00
CA ASN A 122 -7.68 -1.16 -38.21
C ASN A 122 -6.36 -1.95 -38.14
N GLY A 123 -6.15 -2.74 -37.08
CA GLY A 123 -4.94 -3.53 -36.87
C GLY A 123 -3.78 -2.79 -36.20
N LEU A 124 -3.93 -1.50 -35.86
CA LEU A 124 -2.94 -0.78 -35.06
C LEU A 124 -2.86 -1.39 -33.65
N VAL A 125 -1.64 -1.58 -33.16
CA VAL A 125 -1.35 -2.07 -31.81
C VAL A 125 -0.45 -1.06 -31.10
N LEU A 126 -0.86 -0.64 -29.91
CA LEU A 126 0.02 0.04 -28.97
C LEU A 126 0.45 -0.93 -27.88
N SER A 127 1.73 -0.92 -27.54
CA SER A 127 2.32 -1.83 -26.55
C SER A 127 3.14 -1.04 -25.54
N ALA A 128 2.99 -1.35 -24.25
CA ALA A 128 3.84 -0.85 -23.18
C ALA A 128 4.52 -2.04 -22.50
N THR A 129 5.84 -1.98 -22.33
CA THR A 129 6.61 -3.06 -21.68
C THR A 129 7.49 -2.48 -20.58
N GLY A 130 7.43 -3.09 -19.39
CA GLY A 130 8.21 -2.67 -18.23
C GLY A 130 7.83 -3.48 -16.99
N SER A 131 8.51 -3.21 -15.88
CA SER A 131 8.06 -3.64 -14.56
C SER A 131 6.75 -2.94 -14.17
N VAL A 132 6.04 -3.49 -13.19
CA VAL A 132 4.73 -2.96 -12.79
C VAL A 132 4.85 -1.52 -12.27
N ASP A 133 5.92 -1.19 -11.54
CA ASP A 133 6.16 0.17 -11.03
C ASP A 133 6.29 1.20 -12.17
N VAL A 134 7.01 0.86 -13.23
CA VAL A 134 7.19 1.73 -14.40
C VAL A 134 5.87 1.89 -15.15
N LEU A 135 5.09 0.82 -15.28
CA LEU A 135 3.79 0.86 -15.94
C LEU A 135 2.76 1.66 -15.15
N ILE A 136 2.78 1.60 -13.81
CA ILE A 136 1.92 2.45 -12.96
C ILE A 136 2.24 3.93 -13.20
N LYS A 137 3.53 4.31 -13.20
CA LYS A 137 3.96 5.70 -13.49
C LYS A 137 3.49 6.15 -14.87
N LEU A 138 3.62 5.29 -15.88
CA LEU A 138 3.08 5.57 -17.21
C LEU A 138 1.56 5.79 -17.18
N SER A 139 0.81 4.97 -16.43
CA SER A 139 -0.64 5.13 -16.30
C SER A 139 -1.03 6.45 -15.63
N ASP A 140 -0.25 6.90 -14.64
CA ASP A 140 -0.44 8.18 -13.97
C ASP A 140 -0.18 9.35 -14.91
N GLU A 141 0.88 9.27 -15.71
CA GLU A 141 1.18 10.28 -16.73
C GLU A 141 0.08 10.37 -17.79
N ILE A 142 -0.40 9.22 -18.29
CA ILE A 142 -1.52 9.18 -19.25
C ILE A 142 -2.76 9.86 -18.66
N ARG A 143 -3.11 9.51 -17.41
CA ARG A 143 -4.26 10.11 -16.70
C ARG A 143 -4.09 11.61 -16.49
N ALA A 144 -2.90 12.06 -16.11
CA ALA A 144 -2.60 13.47 -15.88
C ALA A 144 -2.73 14.28 -17.18
N LEU A 145 -2.19 13.77 -18.29
CA LEU A 145 -2.29 14.40 -19.60
C LEU A 145 -3.73 14.46 -20.12
N ALA A 146 -4.50 13.37 -19.97
CA ALA A 146 -5.91 13.35 -20.32
C ALA A 146 -6.71 14.40 -19.52
N SER A 147 -6.44 14.52 -18.21
CA SER A 147 -7.07 15.52 -17.36
C SER A 147 -6.72 16.96 -17.76
N GLN A 148 -5.48 17.22 -18.20
CA GLN A 148 -5.05 18.56 -18.65
C GLN A 148 -5.67 18.96 -19.99
N THR A 149 -5.88 17.98 -20.87
CA THR A 149 -6.42 18.19 -22.22
C THR A 149 -7.95 18.11 -22.28
N GLY A 150 -8.59 17.59 -21.23
CA GLY A 150 -10.03 17.32 -21.22
C GLY A 150 -10.40 16.12 -22.10
N GLU A 151 -9.44 15.26 -22.43
CA GLU A 151 -9.68 14.08 -23.26
C GLU A 151 -10.32 12.94 -22.44
N ASP A 152 -11.35 12.31 -23.01
CA ASP A 152 -11.93 11.08 -22.48
C ASP A 152 -11.16 9.86 -23.01
N LEU A 153 -10.61 9.07 -22.10
CA LEU A 153 -9.84 7.87 -22.41
C LEU A 153 -10.69 6.66 -22.83
N THR A 154 -12.01 6.65 -22.56
CA THR A 154 -12.85 5.44 -22.64
C THR A 154 -12.78 4.69 -23.98
N ASN A 155 -12.58 5.41 -25.09
CA ASN A 155 -12.54 4.82 -26.42
C ASN A 155 -11.27 5.17 -27.22
N THR A 156 -10.15 5.47 -26.53
CA THR A 156 -8.88 5.83 -27.17
C THR A 156 -7.83 4.73 -27.05
N ASN A 157 -6.82 4.76 -27.92
CA ASN A 157 -5.73 3.78 -27.88
C ASN A 157 -4.94 3.86 -26.57
N LEU A 158 -4.69 5.09 -26.14
CA LEU A 158 -4.06 5.42 -24.86
C LEU A 158 -4.90 4.95 -23.68
N GLY A 159 -6.22 5.09 -23.75
CA GLY A 159 -7.13 4.56 -22.74
C GLY A 159 -7.09 3.05 -22.64
N GLY A 160 -7.06 2.33 -23.77
CA GLY A 160 -6.89 0.88 -23.76
C GLY A 160 -5.60 0.42 -23.08
N LEU A 161 -4.49 1.15 -23.27
CA LEU A 161 -3.25 0.90 -22.52
C LEU A 161 -3.40 1.22 -21.04
N TYR A 162 -3.93 2.40 -20.71
CA TYR A 162 -4.17 2.84 -19.32
C TYR A 162 -5.01 1.83 -18.54
N TYR A 163 -6.18 1.46 -19.04
CA TYR A 163 -7.05 0.48 -18.39
C TYR A 163 -6.44 -0.92 -18.37
N GLY A 164 -5.68 -1.30 -19.41
CA GLY A 164 -4.94 -2.56 -19.44
C GLY A 164 -3.89 -2.65 -18.34
N ILE A 165 -3.18 -1.56 -18.05
CA ILE A 165 -2.23 -1.48 -16.92
C ILE A 165 -2.97 -1.63 -15.59
N LEU A 166 -4.07 -0.88 -15.38
CA LEU A 166 -4.87 -0.99 -14.15
C LEU A 166 -5.41 -2.41 -13.92
N GLN A 167 -5.93 -3.04 -14.98
CA GLN A 167 -6.41 -4.41 -14.91
C GLN A 167 -5.28 -5.40 -14.59
N HIS A 168 -4.08 -5.17 -15.13
CA HIS A 168 -2.92 -5.98 -14.79
C HIS A 168 -2.56 -5.85 -13.31
N CYS A 169 -2.57 -4.63 -12.76
CA CYS A 169 -2.32 -4.38 -11.34
C CYS A 169 -3.33 -5.13 -10.45
N GLU A 170 -4.63 -5.10 -10.77
CA GLU A 170 -5.63 -5.85 -10.01
C GLU A 170 -5.43 -7.37 -10.13
N SER A 171 -5.10 -7.86 -11.32
CA SER A 171 -4.80 -9.28 -11.52
C SER A 171 -3.54 -9.71 -10.76
N MET A 172 -2.53 -8.85 -10.69
CA MET A 172 -1.30 -9.08 -9.92
C MET A 172 -1.60 -9.18 -8.43
N LYS A 173 -2.41 -8.27 -7.87
CA LYS A 173 -2.83 -8.34 -6.46
C LYS A 173 -3.45 -9.70 -6.13
N GLN A 174 -4.32 -10.20 -7.00
CA GLN A 174 -4.93 -11.51 -6.81
C GLN A 174 -3.90 -12.64 -6.86
N ARG A 175 -2.96 -12.63 -7.82
CA ARG A 175 -1.88 -13.63 -7.88
C ARG A 175 -1.00 -13.64 -6.64
N VAL A 176 -0.69 -12.46 -6.07
CA VAL A 176 0.10 -12.37 -4.84
C VAL A 176 -0.66 -13.03 -3.68
N LEU A 177 -1.97 -12.79 -3.56
CA LEU A 177 -2.80 -13.43 -2.53
C LEU A 177 -2.88 -14.94 -2.74
N ASP A 178 -3.15 -15.39 -3.98
CA ASP A 178 -3.26 -16.81 -4.31
C ASP A 178 -1.97 -17.57 -4.01
N LYS A 179 -0.79 -16.97 -4.24
CA LYS A 179 0.51 -17.58 -3.95
C LYS A 179 0.80 -17.74 -2.45
N ILE A 180 0.13 -16.99 -1.60
CA ILE A 180 0.35 -17.01 -0.14
C ILE A 180 -0.67 -17.90 0.57
N GLU A 181 -1.85 -18.06 -0.02
CA GLU A 181 -2.93 -18.89 0.54
C GLU A 181 -2.85 -20.37 0.12
N ASN A 182 -1.95 -20.72 -0.82
CA ASN A 182 -1.69 -22.09 -1.29
C ASN A 182 -0.34 -22.63 -0.78
#